data_AF-A0AAF0M2P0-F1
#
_entry.id   AF-A0AAF0M2P0-F1
#
_cell.length_a   1.000
_cell.length_b   1.000
_cell.length_c   1.000
_cell.angle_alpha   90.00
_cell.angle_beta   90.00
_cell.angle_gamma   90.00
#
_symmetry.space_group_name_H-M   'P 1'
#
loop_
_entity.id
_entity.type
_entity.pdbx_description
1 polymer ?
#
loop_
_entity_poly.entity_id
_entity_poly.type
_entity_poly.pdbx_seq_one_letter_code
_entity_poly.pdbx_strand_id
1 'polypeptide(L)'
;MNKRLTVAGLSLVAALCLSSPAVAAEGGSADADAPASTRSIVRVGGGYWEYGTSNGFVQSFYSHASKTHKATACDGKNRCAYSGWKPKGAYASAIRDKTASGNTAYWGVK
;
A
#
# COMPACT_ATOMS: atom_id res chain seq x y z
N MET A 1 -5.54 33.43 57.85
CA MET A 1 -6.13 32.91 56.59
C MET A 1 -5.11 31.99 55.96
N ASN A 2 -5.28 30.68 56.16
CA ASN A 2 -4.27 29.66 55.90
C ASN A 2 -4.60 29.00 54.56
N LYS A 3 -3.72 29.12 53.56
CA LYS A 3 -3.87 28.40 52.28
C LYS A 3 -3.07 27.09 52.37
N ARG A 4 -3.79 25.98 52.40
CA ARG A 4 -3.31 24.63 52.08
C ARG A 4 -3.32 24.45 50.56
N LEU A 5 -2.43 23.60 50.03
CA LEU A 5 -2.61 22.55 49.00
C LEU A 5 -1.25 22.31 48.29
N THR A 6 -0.54 21.21 48.57
CA THR A 6 -0.62 19.84 48.00
C THR A 6 0.52 19.62 46.99
N VAL A 7 1.48 18.77 47.37
CA VAL A 7 2.55 18.24 46.51
C VAL A 7 1.95 17.12 45.65
N ALA A 8 2.06 17.24 44.32
CA ALA A 8 1.76 16.16 43.39
C ALA A 8 3.07 15.69 42.75
N GLY A 9 3.50 14.47 43.10
CA GLY A 9 4.65 13.82 42.50
C GLY A 9 4.36 13.37 41.06
N LEU A 10 5.21 13.77 40.11
CA LEU A 10 5.25 13.20 38.78
C LEU A 10 6.27 12.06 38.76
N SER A 11 5.80 10.81 38.87
CA SER A 11 6.56 9.67 38.36
C SER A 11 6.16 9.45 36.91
N LEU A 12 7.07 9.72 35.97
CA LEU A 12 6.89 9.36 34.57
C LEU A 12 7.59 8.02 34.31
N VAL A 13 6.76 7.01 34.02
CA VAL A 13 7.14 5.64 33.69
C VAL A 13 7.90 5.64 32.35
N ALA A 14 9.09 5.04 32.33
CA ALA A 14 9.86 4.83 31.10
C ALA A 14 9.11 3.85 30.18
N ALA A 15 8.61 4.36 29.05
CA ALA A 15 8.03 3.53 28.01
C ALA A 15 9.18 2.80 27.28
N LEU A 16 9.32 1.50 27.54
CA LEU A 16 10.10 0.58 26.73
C LEU A 16 9.46 0.53 25.33
N CYS A 17 10.09 1.20 24.36
CA CYS A 17 9.73 1.11 22.96
C CYS A 17 10.03 -0.33 22.46
N LEU A 18 9.06 -1.22 22.59
CA LEU A 18 9.05 -2.49 21.87
C LEU A 18 8.99 -2.18 20.38
N SER A 19 10.14 -2.26 19.70
CA SER A 19 10.20 -2.18 18.24
C SER A 19 9.54 -3.44 17.67
N SER A 20 8.22 -3.40 17.47
CA SER A 20 7.51 -4.45 16.75
C SER A 20 8.19 -4.69 15.41
N PRO A 21 8.53 -5.95 15.05
CA PRO A 21 8.98 -6.21 13.70
C PRO A 21 7.84 -5.79 12.78
N ALA A 22 8.12 -4.84 11.88
CA ALA A 22 7.15 -4.39 10.89
C ALA A 22 6.75 -5.60 10.06
N VAL A 23 5.62 -6.23 10.39
CA VAL A 23 5.01 -7.27 9.58
C VAL A 23 4.78 -6.62 8.22
N ALA A 24 5.53 -7.07 7.22
CA ALA A 24 5.38 -6.58 5.87
C ALA A 24 3.92 -6.78 5.45
N ALA A 25 3.23 -5.70 5.08
CA ALA A 25 1.83 -5.76 4.71
C ALA A 25 1.60 -6.85 3.64
N GLU A 26 0.52 -7.62 3.81
CA GLU A 26 0.19 -8.74 2.90
C GLU A 26 -0.57 -8.28 1.65
N GLY A 27 -0.91 -6.99 1.60
CA GLY A 27 -1.51 -6.34 0.45
C GLY A 27 -1.69 -4.86 0.71
N GLY A 28 -2.09 -4.15 -0.34
CA GLY A 28 -2.37 -2.73 -0.27
C GLY A 28 -3.02 -2.21 -1.53
N SER A 29 -3.44 -0.96 -1.47
CA SER A 29 -4.09 -0.26 -2.57
C SER A 29 -3.67 1.20 -2.61
N ALA A 30 -3.87 1.83 -3.75
CA ALA A 30 -3.67 3.26 -3.94
C ALA A 30 -4.65 3.81 -4.97
N ASP A 31 -4.96 5.10 -4.85
CA ASP A 31 -5.59 5.85 -5.92
C ASP A 31 -4.60 6.02 -7.08
N ALA A 32 -5.05 5.68 -8.27
CA ALA A 32 -4.24 5.78 -9.49
C ALA A 32 -4.42 7.13 -10.21
N ASP A 33 -5.31 8.00 -9.69
CA ASP A 33 -5.65 9.29 -10.28
C ASP A 33 -4.80 10.46 -9.78
N ALA A 34 -4.10 10.33 -8.64
CA ALA A 34 -3.22 11.40 -8.17
C ALA A 34 -2.20 11.80 -9.25
N PRO A 35 -1.81 13.08 -9.34
CA PRO A 35 -0.84 13.53 -10.34
C PRO A 35 0.49 12.77 -10.25
N ALA A 36 0.89 12.36 -9.04
CA ALA A 36 2.06 11.49 -8.82
C ALA A 36 1.89 10.08 -9.40
N SER A 37 0.65 9.58 -9.48
CA SER A 37 0.28 8.26 -9.97
C SER A 37 0.21 8.15 -11.50
N THR A 38 0.90 9.00 -12.27
CA THR A 38 1.06 8.71 -13.71
C THR A 38 1.93 7.45 -13.90
N ARG A 39 2.93 7.27 -13.02
CA ARG A 39 3.78 6.07 -12.96
C ARG A 39 4.54 6.04 -11.63
N SER A 40 3.85 5.72 -10.55
CA SER A 40 4.45 5.62 -9.21
C SER A 40 5.15 4.28 -9.03
N ILE A 41 6.36 4.29 -8.46
CA ILE A 41 7.11 3.08 -8.10
C ILE A 41 7.45 3.14 -6.61
N VAL A 42 7.01 2.17 -5.83
CA VAL A 42 7.20 2.12 -4.37
C VAL A 42 7.59 0.73 -3.89
N ARG A 43 8.24 0.66 -2.73
CA ARG A 43 8.59 -0.61 -2.08
C ARG A 43 7.57 -0.91 -0.99
N VAL A 44 6.81 -1.99 -1.15
CA VAL A 44 5.71 -2.38 -0.26
C VAL A 44 5.65 -3.89 -0.13
N GLY A 45 5.23 -4.41 1.02
CA GLY A 45 5.10 -5.86 1.24
C GLY A 45 6.36 -6.69 1.02
N GLY A 46 7.54 -6.07 0.97
CA GLY A 46 8.82 -6.71 0.64
C GLY A 46 9.19 -6.72 -0.85
N GLY A 47 8.27 -6.33 -1.74
CA GLY A 47 8.43 -6.26 -3.19
C GLY A 47 8.43 -4.84 -3.76
N TYR A 48 8.48 -4.75 -5.09
CA TYR A 48 8.36 -3.51 -5.85
C TYR A 48 6.99 -3.43 -6.50
N TRP A 49 6.31 -2.31 -6.29
CA TRP A 49 5.00 -2.04 -6.85
C TRP A 49 5.05 -0.80 -7.72
N GLU A 50 4.73 -0.96 -8.99
CA GLU A 50 4.50 0.13 -9.94
C GLU A 50 3.01 0.25 -10.21
N TYR A 51 2.45 1.44 -10.05
CA TYR A 51 1.03 1.68 -10.26
C TYR A 51 0.75 3.07 -10.82
N GLY A 52 -0.43 3.23 -11.41
CA GLY A 52 -0.85 4.52 -11.90
C GLY A 52 -1.79 4.50 -13.08
N THR A 53 -1.93 5.64 -13.75
CA THR A 53 -2.60 5.75 -15.05
C THR A 53 -1.65 6.26 -16.13
N SER A 54 -1.66 5.61 -17.29
CA SER A 54 -0.84 5.98 -18.44
C SER A 54 -1.52 5.59 -19.75
N ASN A 55 -1.41 6.44 -20.78
CA ASN A 55 -1.89 6.15 -22.15
C ASN A 55 -3.33 5.63 -22.26
N GLY A 56 -4.25 6.12 -21.42
CA GLY A 56 -5.66 5.67 -21.43
C GLY A 56 -5.93 4.42 -20.58
N PHE A 57 -4.94 3.94 -19.84
CA PHE A 57 -5.06 2.77 -18.98
C PHE A 57 -4.76 3.09 -17.52
N VAL A 58 -5.34 2.30 -16.62
CA VAL A 58 -4.89 2.13 -15.24
C VAL A 58 -4.06 0.85 -15.18
N GLN A 59 -2.94 0.91 -14.48
CA GLN A 59 -1.96 -0.16 -14.39
C GLN A 59 -1.61 -0.46 -12.93
N SER A 60 -1.36 -1.75 -12.68
CA SER A 60 -0.77 -2.24 -11.45
C SER A 60 0.20 -3.36 -11.82
N PHE A 61 1.46 -3.17 -11.46
CA PHE A 61 2.53 -4.13 -11.69
C PHE A 61 3.25 -4.40 -10.38
N TYR A 62 3.30 -5.66 -9.97
CA TYR A 62 3.93 -6.04 -8.72
C TYR A 62 4.94 -7.15 -8.94
N SER A 63 6.12 -7.00 -8.33
CA SER A 63 7.18 -8.00 -8.35
C SER A 63 7.66 -8.29 -6.94
N HIS A 64 7.72 -9.58 -6.61
CA HIS A 64 8.25 -10.04 -5.33
C HIS A 64 9.22 -11.20 -5.52
N ALA A 65 10.45 -11.07 -4.99
CA ALA A 65 11.52 -12.03 -5.21
C ALA A 65 11.31 -13.38 -4.51
N SER A 66 10.72 -13.39 -3.31
CA SER A 66 10.64 -14.59 -2.46
C SER A 66 9.24 -15.14 -2.18
N LYS A 67 8.16 -14.43 -2.55
CA LYS A 67 6.79 -14.78 -2.19
C LYS A 67 5.85 -14.78 -3.39
N THR A 68 4.76 -15.52 -3.27
CA THR A 68 3.69 -15.54 -4.27
C THR A 68 2.94 -14.22 -4.18
N HIS A 69 2.64 -13.62 -5.33
CA HIS A 69 2.15 -12.25 -5.36
C HIS A 69 1.17 -12.00 -6.50
N LYS A 70 0.40 -10.91 -6.44
CA LYS A 70 -0.57 -10.53 -7.47
C LYS A 70 -0.69 -9.02 -7.60
N ALA A 71 -1.26 -8.59 -8.72
CA ALA A 71 -1.63 -7.22 -8.99
C ALA A 71 -3.07 -7.15 -9.55
N THR A 72 -3.77 -6.06 -9.23
CA THR A 72 -5.10 -5.75 -9.75
C THR A 72 -5.15 -4.28 -10.15
N ALA A 73 -5.77 -3.97 -11.28
CA ALA A 73 -6.05 -2.61 -11.72
C ALA A 73 -7.55 -2.47 -11.98
N CYS A 74 -8.19 -1.47 -11.39
CA CYS A 74 -9.62 -1.23 -11.51
C CYS A 74 -9.89 0.17 -12.04
N ASP A 75 -10.87 0.28 -12.93
CA ASP A 75 -11.40 1.56 -13.35
C ASP A 75 -12.36 2.14 -12.30
N GLY A 76 -12.75 3.41 -12.45
CA GLY A 76 -13.71 4.08 -11.57
C GLY A 76 -15.15 3.58 -11.67
N LYS A 77 -15.42 2.53 -12.44
CA LYS A 77 -16.68 1.78 -12.45
C LYS A 77 -16.54 0.43 -11.73
N ASN A 78 -15.45 0.22 -10.99
CA ASN A 78 -15.11 -1.02 -10.29
C ASN A 78 -14.92 -2.24 -11.22
N ARG A 79 -14.63 -2.01 -12.50
CA ARG A 79 -14.29 -3.10 -13.42
C ARG A 79 -12.79 -3.34 -13.36
N CYS A 80 -12.40 -4.54 -12.95
CA CYS A 80 -11.01 -4.84 -12.64
C CYS A 80 -10.39 -5.83 -13.63
N ALA A 81 -9.09 -5.65 -13.89
CA ALA A 81 -8.20 -6.62 -14.47
C ALA A 81 -7.33 -7.24 -13.38
N TYR A 82 -7.07 -8.53 -13.48
CA TYR A 82 -6.35 -9.30 -12.47
C TYR A 82 -5.18 -10.04 -13.11
N SER A 83 -3.99 -9.97 -12.51
CA SER A 83 -2.87 -10.80 -12.93
C SER A 83 -3.04 -12.28 -12.55
N GLY A 84 -3.92 -12.56 -11.58
CA GLY A 84 -3.91 -13.79 -10.79
C GLY A 84 -2.69 -13.86 -9.86
N TRP A 85 -2.60 -14.91 -9.06
CA TRP A 85 -1.40 -15.19 -8.25
C TRP A 85 -0.26 -15.67 -9.15
N LYS A 86 0.89 -15.02 -9.02
CA LYS A 86 2.13 -15.35 -9.71
C LYS A 86 3.15 -15.90 -8.72
N PRO A 87 3.95 -16.90 -9.13
CA PRO A 87 5.00 -17.45 -8.27
C PRO A 87 6.08 -16.39 -7.97
N LYS A 88 6.88 -16.67 -6.94
CA LYS A 88 8.04 -15.83 -6.59
C LYS A 88 8.96 -15.59 -7.80
N GLY A 89 9.49 -14.37 -7.91
CA GLY A 89 10.38 -13.97 -9.01
C GLY A 89 9.70 -13.73 -10.36
N ALA A 90 8.43 -14.11 -10.54
CA ALA A 90 7.65 -13.71 -11.70
C ALA A 90 7.17 -12.26 -11.58
N TYR A 91 6.60 -11.74 -12.65
CA TYR A 91 6.04 -10.39 -12.70
C TYR A 91 4.50 -10.49 -12.77
N ALA A 92 3.81 -9.81 -11.86
CA ALA A 92 2.36 -9.76 -11.83
C ALA A 92 1.86 -8.47 -12.50
N SER A 93 1.18 -8.60 -13.64
CA SER A 93 0.69 -7.46 -14.42
C SER A 93 -0.81 -7.42 -14.55
N ALA A 94 -1.40 -6.26 -14.27
CA ALA A 94 -2.79 -5.95 -14.51
C ALA A 94 -2.92 -4.57 -15.18
N ILE A 95 -3.64 -4.52 -16.30
CA ILE A 95 -3.89 -3.30 -17.07
C ILE A 95 -5.38 -3.29 -17.42
N ARG A 96 -6.02 -2.13 -17.28
CA ARG A 96 -7.43 -1.90 -17.61
C ARG A 96 -7.58 -0.53 -18.27
N ASP A 97 -8.56 -0.34 -19.13
CA ASP A 97 -8.93 1.00 -19.60
C ASP A 97 -9.27 1.90 -18.41
N LYS A 98 -8.75 3.12 -18.38
CA LYS A 98 -9.04 4.07 -17.30
C LYS A 98 -10.36 4.78 -17.54
N THR A 99 -11.00 5.20 -16.46
CA THR A 99 -12.04 6.23 -16.47
C THR A 99 -11.44 7.61 -16.22
N ALA A 100 -12.26 8.66 -16.32
CA ALA A 100 -11.83 10.02 -16.00
C ALA A 100 -11.34 10.18 -14.55
N SER A 101 -11.90 9.40 -13.62
CA SER A 101 -11.54 9.35 -12.20
C SER A 101 -12.00 8.05 -11.57
N GLY A 102 -11.61 7.80 -10.32
CA GLY A 102 -11.94 6.60 -9.54
C GLY A 102 -11.05 5.41 -9.84
N ASN A 103 -9.95 5.59 -10.57
CA ASN A 103 -9.06 4.49 -10.93
C ASN A 103 -8.26 4.07 -9.69
N THR A 104 -8.17 2.76 -9.46
CA THR A 104 -7.47 2.21 -8.30
C THR A 104 -6.55 1.06 -8.71
N ALA A 105 -5.47 0.91 -7.97
CA ALA A 105 -4.51 -0.16 -8.15
C ALA A 105 -4.31 -0.90 -6.83
N TYR A 106 -4.10 -2.21 -6.91
CA TYR A 106 -3.90 -3.08 -5.76
C TYR A 106 -2.73 -4.03 -6.00
N TRP A 107 -2.10 -4.44 -4.90
CA TRP A 107 -1.12 -5.51 -4.85
C TRP A 107 -1.42 -6.45 -3.69
N GLY A 108 -0.91 -7.67 -3.77
CA GLY A 108 -1.04 -8.66 -2.69
C GLY A 108 0.11 -9.65 -2.71
N VAL A 109 0.43 -10.17 -1.53
CA VAL A 109 1.47 -11.16 -1.30
C VAL A 109 0.96 -12.23 -0.33
N LYS A 110 1.41 -13.47 -0.49
CA LYS A 110 1.19 -14.57 0.45
C LYS A 110 2.38 -15.53 0.45
#